data_AF-A0A3D3S1D6-F1
#
_entry.id   AF-A0A3D3S1D6-F1
#
_cell.length_a   1.000
_cell.length_b   1.000
_cell.length_c   1.000
_cell.angle_alpha   90.00
_cell.angle_beta   90.00
_cell.angle_gamma   90.00
#
_symmetry.space_group_name_H-M   'P 1'
#
loop_
_entity.id
_entity.type
_entity.pdbx_description
1 polymer ?
#
loop_
_entity_poly.entity_id
_entity_poly.type
_entity_poly.pdbx_seq_one_letter_code
_entity_poly.pdbx_strand_id
1 'polypeptide(L)' 'IAASEMWRTFNCGLGMVVVLPASRADEALALLRDAGETACLVGEVVTRGDGPGVVLES' A
#
# COMPACT_ATOMS: atom_id res chain seq x y z
N ILE A 1 12.37 -17.77 8.36
CA ILE A 1 10.93 -17.41 8.46
C ILE A 1 10.42 -17.30 7.03
N ALA A 2 9.32 -17.97 6.69
CA ALA A 2 8.79 -17.91 5.33
C ALA A 2 8.30 -16.48 5.04
N ALA A 3 8.44 -16.00 3.81
CA ALA A 3 8.09 -14.62 3.44
C ALA A 3 6.65 -14.26 3.90
N SER A 4 5.68 -15.15 3.69
CA SER A 4 4.28 -15.00 4.12
C SER A 4 4.07 -14.76 5.62
N GLU A 5 4.98 -15.26 6.46
CA GLU A 5 4.95 -15.05 7.91
C GLU A 5 5.51 -13.68 8.30
N MET A 6 6.48 -13.15 7.54
CA MET A 6 7.02 -11.80 7.75
C MET A 6 5.97 -10.72 7.44
N TRP A 7 5.27 -10.80 6.31
CA TRP A 7 4.24 -9.82 5.91
C TRP A 7 3.06 -9.72 6.88
N ARG A 8 2.79 -10.79 7.64
CA ARG A 8 1.73 -10.82 8.65
C ARG A 8 2.17 -10.26 10.01
N THR A 9 3.47 -10.19 10.26
CA THR A 9 4.03 -9.90 11.59
C THR A 9 4.75 -8.55 11.62
N PHE A 10 5.30 -8.12 10.49
CA PHE A 10 6.04 -6.88 10.36
C PHE A 10 5.39 -5.98 9.32
N ASN A 11 5.47 -4.67 9.52
CA ASN A 11 4.94 -3.68 8.59
C ASN A 11 5.68 -3.66 7.24
N CYS A 12 6.86 -4.30 7.15
CA CYS A 12 7.69 -4.37 5.95
C CYS A 12 8.02 -2.99 5.33
N GLY A 13 8.08 -1.94 6.15
CA GLY A 13 8.36 -0.56 5.71
C GLY A 13 7.11 0.29 5.42
N LEU A 14 5.90 -0.27 5.51
CA LEU A 14 4.64 0.45 5.33
C LEU A 14 3.89 0.62 6.66
N GLY A 15 4.07 1.77 7.30
CA GLY A 15 3.38 2.08 8.57
C GLY A 15 1.91 2.48 8.42
N MET A 16 1.51 2.93 7.23
CA MET A 16 0.17 3.43 6.94
C MET A 16 -0.18 3.22 5.46
N VAL A 17 -1.46 2.92 5.18
CA VAL A 17 -2.00 2.83 3.82
C VAL A 17 -3.22 3.74 3.71
N VAL A 18 -3.27 4.53 2.64
CA VAL A 18 -4.39 5.43 2.33
C VAL A 18 -5.02 4.99 1.02
N VAL A 19 -6.35 4.88 1.00
CA VAL A 19 -7.12 4.54 -0.21
C VAL A 19 -7.83 5.79 -0.71
N LEU A 20 -7.60 6.12 -1.98
CA LEU A 20 -8.14 7.31 -2.63
C LEU A 20 -8.39 7.05 -4.13
N PRO A 21 -9.19 7.89 -4.82
CA PRO A 21 -9.31 7.81 -6.27
C PRO A 21 -7.95 7.94 -6.95
N ALA A 22 -7.69 7.13 -7.97
CA ALA A 22 -6.41 7.11 -8.70
C ALA A 22 -6.04 8.50 -9.26
N SER A 23 -7.04 9.30 -9.66
CA SER A 23 -6.85 10.67 -10.17
C SER A 23 -6.28 11.65 -9.15
N ARG A 24 -6.26 11.30 -7.86
CA ARG A 24 -5.71 12.14 -6.78
C ARG A 24 -4.41 11.58 -6.19
N ALA A 25 -3.86 10.50 -6.76
CA ALA A 25 -2.64 9.88 -6.24
C ALA A 25 -1.47 10.87 -6.19
N ASP A 26 -1.22 11.61 -7.27
CA ASP A 26 -0.12 12.56 -7.34
C ASP A 26 -0.26 13.74 -6.36
N GLU A 27 -1.49 14.26 -6.22
CA GLU A 27 -1.81 15.32 -5.26
C GLU A 27 -1.56 14.84 -3.82
N ALA A 28 -2.02 13.64 -3.47
CA ALA A 28 -1.82 13.07 -2.15
C ALA A 28 -0.33 12.80 -1.86
N LEU A 29 0.43 12.31 -2.85
CA LEU A 29 1.87 12.11 -2.71
C LEU A 29 2.60 13.44 -2.49
N ALA A 30 2.22 14.51 -3.19
CA ALA A 30 2.78 15.84 -2.98
C ALA A 30 2.49 16.35 -1.57
N LEU A 31 1.24 16.27 -1.11
CA LEU A 31 0.84 16.70 0.23
C LEU A 31 1.60 15.95 1.33
N LEU A 32 1.76 14.63 1.20
CA LEU A 32 2.50 13.82 2.16
C LEU A 32 3.98 14.19 2.19
N ARG A 33 4.59 14.43 1.03
CA ARG A 33 5.99 14.89 0.95
C ARG A 33 6.18 16.26 1.58
N ASP A 34 5.26 17.19 1.34
CA ASP A 34 5.30 18.53 1.94
C ASP A 34 5.14 18.48 3.47
N ALA A 35 4.40 17.49 3.98
CA ALA A 35 4.30 17.20 5.41
C ALA A 35 5.54 16.50 6.01
N GLY A 36 6.55 16.18 5.20
CA GLY A 36 7.77 15.48 5.62
C GLY A 36 7.66 13.96 5.62
N GLU A 37 6.57 13.40 5.09
CA GLU A 37 6.35 11.96 5.02
C GLU A 37 6.97 11.33 3.77
N THR A 38 7.38 10.07 3.88
CA THR A 38 7.82 9.26 2.72
C THR A 38 6.67 8.37 2.27
N ALA A 39 6.03 8.76 1.16
CA ALA A 39 4.90 8.02 0.58
C ALA A 39 5.19 7.57 -0.85
N CYS A 40 4.65 6.40 -1.20
CA CYS A 40 4.68 5.83 -2.54
C CYS A 40 3.33 5.18 -2.90
N LEU A 41 3.11 4.95 -4.19
CA LEU A 41 1.99 4.14 -4.65
C LEU A 41 2.32 2.66 -4.35
N VAL A 42 1.46 2.01 -3.57
CA VAL A 42 1.67 0.62 -3.11
C VAL A 42 0.85 -0.42 -3.87
N GLY A 43 -0.16 0.01 -4.64
CA GLY A 43 -1.01 -0.88 -5.42
C GLY A 43 -2.38 -0.26 -5.69
N GLU A 44 -3.34 -1.11 -6.03
CA GLU A 44 -4.71 -0.73 -6.38
C GLU A 44 -5.75 -1.63 -5.69
N VAL A 45 -6.94 -1.09 -5.46
CA VAL A 45 -8.09 -1.86 -4.98
C VAL A 45 -8.85 -2.40 -6.18
N VAL A 46 -8.92 -3.72 -6.29
CA VAL A 46 -9.60 -4.42 -7.39
C VAL A 46 -10.90 -5.07 -6.94
N THR A 47 -11.76 -5.43 -7.90
CA THR A 47 -12.94 -6.24 -7.60
C THR A 47 -12.51 -7.60 -7.03
N ARG A 48 -13.20 -8.05 -5.97
CA ARG A 48 -12.87 -9.31 -5.31
C ARG A 48 -13.21 -10.51 -6.20
N GLY A 49 -12.19 -11.34 -6.49
CA GLY A 49 -12.37 -12.67 -7.07
C GLY A 49 -12.38 -13.78 -6.00
N ASP A 50 -12.26 -15.04 -6.43
CA ASP A 50 -12.29 -16.22 -5.56
C ASP A 50 -10.96 -16.48 -4.81
N GLY A 51 -9.93 -15.70 -5.13
CA GLY A 51 -8.59 -15.81 -4.56
C GLY A 51 -8.42 -15.14 -3.18
N PRO A 52 -7.17 -15.03 -2.70
CA PRO A 52 -6.87 -14.36 -1.44
C PRO A 52 -7.27 -12.88 -1.49
N GLY A 53 -7.71 -12.33 -0.34
CA GLY A 53 -8.20 -10.95 -0.25
C GLY A 53 -7.14 -9.87 -0.42
N VAL A 54 -5.86 -10.24 -0.37
CA VAL A 54 -4.70 -9.39 -0.68
C VAL A 54 -3.70 -10.26 -1.42
N VAL A 55 -3.22 -9.76 -2.56
CA VAL A 55 -2.14 -10.37 -3.32
C VAL A 55 -0.92 -9.47 -3.18
N LEU A 56 0.21 -10.04 -2.79
CA LEU A 56 1.48 -9.34 -2.66
C LEU A 56 2.39 -9.87 -3.77
N GLU A 57 2.73 -9.00 -4.72
CA GLU A 57 3.68 -9.30 -5.79
C GLU A 57 5.07 -8.76 -5.37
N SER A 58 6.10 -9.57 -5.60
CA SER A 58 7.50 -9.30 -5.21
C SER A 58 8.35 -8.87 -6.38
#